data_AF-A0A957MHJ1-F1
#
_entry.id   AF-A0A957MHJ1-F1
#
_cell.length_a   1.000
_cell.length_b   1.000
_cell.length_c   1.000
_cell.angle_alpha   90.00
_cell.angle_beta   90.00
_cell.angle_gamma   90.00
#
_symmetry.space_group_name_H-M   'P 1'
#
loop_
_entity.id
_entity.type
_entity.pdbx_description
1 polymer ?
#
loop_
_entity_poly.entity_id
_entity_poly.type
_entity_poly.pdbx_seq_one_letter_code
_entity_poly.pdbx_strand_id
1 'polypeptide(L)' 'HALVDAIEARQDEIAEAEMRDGGCTWRKAYLLDIPVGLIHFRHFAKLADIDPLEPVPQITFPAMSYNFVLREP' A
#
# COMPACT_ATOMS: atom_id res chain seq x y z
N HIS A 1 10.21 -1.80 0.11
CA HIS A 1 9.46 -2.91 -0.53
C HIS A 1 9.82 -4.33 -0.06
N ALA A 2 10.88 -4.54 0.73
CA ALA A 2 11.36 -5.87 1.12
C ALA A 2 10.30 -6.85 1.70
N LEU A 3 9.32 -6.34 2.45
CA LEU A 3 8.21 -7.16 2.97
C LEU A 3 7.38 -7.77 1.84
N VAL A 4 7.05 -6.97 0.82
CA VAL A 4 6.18 -7.41 -0.28
C VAL A 4 6.91 -8.43 -1.16
N ASP A 5 8.21 -8.22 -1.37
CA ASP A 5 9.04 -9.16 -2.12
C ASP A 5 9.17 -10.50 -1.38
N ALA A 6 9.23 -10.49 -0.04
CA ALA A 6 9.23 -11.71 0.77
C ALA A 6 7.88 -12.46 0.73
N ILE A 7 6.75 -11.75 0.66
CA ILE A 7 5.42 -12.35 0.53
C ILE A 7 5.27 -12.96 -0.87
N GLU A 8 5.71 -12.26 -1.92
CA GLU A 8 5.65 -12.74 -3.30
C GLU A 8 6.48 -14.02 -3.49
N ALA A 9 7.68 -14.08 -2.91
CA ALA A 9 8.52 -15.28 -2.93
C ALA A 9 7.86 -16.51 -2.28
N ARG A 10 6.85 -16.30 -1.43
CA ARG A 10 6.10 -17.35 -0.71
C ARG A 10 4.64 -17.43 -1.16
N GLN A 11 4.29 -16.82 -2.30
CA GLN A 11 2.91 -16.74 -2.78
C GLN A 11 2.23 -18.13 -2.82
N ASP A 12 2.93 -19.15 -3.31
CA ASP A 12 2.35 -20.50 -3.44
C ASP A 12 2.04 -21.12 -2.07
N GLU A 13 2.94 -20.97 -1.10
CA GLU A 13 2.75 -21.47 0.28
C GLU A 13 1.54 -20.78 0.94
N ILE A 14 1.42 -19.47 0.77
CA ILE A 14 0.35 -18.66 1.35
C ILE A 14 -0.99 -18.98 0.66
N ALA A 15 -1.01 -19.15 -0.66
CA ALA A 15 -2.21 -19.53 -1.38
C ALA A 15 -2.70 -20.93 -0.99
N GLU A 16 -1.81 -21.90 -0.75
CA GLU A 16 -2.21 -23.20 -0.21
C GLU A 16 -2.81 -23.09 1.18
N ALA A 17 -2.22 -22.26 2.06
CA ALA A 17 -2.74 -22.05 3.41
C ALA A 17 -4.14 -21.40 3.36
N GLU A 18 -4.32 -20.37 2.53
CA GLU A 18 -5.60 -19.68 2.32
C GLU A 18 -6.68 -20.63 1.80
N MET A 19 -6.34 -21.54 0.88
CA MET A 19 -7.29 -22.55 0.40
C MET A 19 -7.72 -23.52 1.51
N ARG A 20 -6.75 -23.99 2.31
CA ARG A 20 -7.01 -24.96 3.38
C ARG A 20 -7.86 -24.37 4.50
N ASP A 21 -7.61 -23.12 4.85
CA ASP A 21 -8.28 -22.45 5.97
C ASP A 21 -9.58 -21.75 5.52
N GLY A 22 -9.53 -21.01 4.41
CA GLY A 22 -10.66 -20.25 3.88
C GLY A 22 -11.65 -21.06 3.05
N GLY A 23 -11.37 -22.34 2.79
CA GLY A 23 -12.23 -23.24 2.01
C GLY A 23 -12.45 -22.77 0.57
N CYS A 24 -11.51 -22.00 0.02
CA CYS A 24 -11.66 -21.36 -1.27
C CYS A 24 -11.04 -22.17 -2.41
N THR A 25 -11.45 -21.89 -3.65
CA THR A 25 -10.92 -22.61 -4.82
C THR A 25 -9.49 -22.21 -5.14
N TRP A 26 -8.74 -23.13 -5.75
CA TRP A 26 -7.39 -22.85 -6.25
C TRP A 26 -7.31 -21.59 -7.10
N ARG A 27 -8.26 -21.44 -8.04
CA ARG A 27 -8.30 -20.28 -8.92
C ARG A 27 -8.47 -18.97 -8.17
N LYS A 28 -9.22 -18.97 -7.06
CA LYS A 28 -9.43 -17.78 -6.24
C LYS A 28 -8.16 -17.43 -5.47
N ALA A 29 -7.57 -18.38 -4.75
CA ALA A 29 -6.37 -18.11 -3.95
C ALA A 29 -5.17 -17.69 -4.82
N TYR A 30 -4.87 -18.46 -5.87
CA TYR A 30 -3.65 -18.28 -6.66
C TYR A 30 -3.72 -17.16 -7.70
N LEU A 31 -4.90 -16.83 -8.21
CA LEU A 31 -5.04 -15.84 -9.29
C LEU A 31 -5.72 -14.54 -8.85
N LEU A 32 -6.39 -14.54 -7.69
CA LEU A 32 -7.09 -13.36 -7.17
C LEU A 32 -6.55 -12.96 -5.81
N ASP A 33 -6.80 -13.73 -4.76
CA ASP A 33 -6.64 -13.26 -3.38
C ASP A 33 -5.18 -12.86 -3.08
N ILE A 34 -4.21 -13.75 -3.32
CA ILE A 34 -2.80 -13.46 -3.01
C ILE A 34 -2.20 -12.43 -4.00
N PRO A 35 -2.36 -12.56 -5.33
CA PRO A 35 -1.80 -11.57 -6.26
C PRO A 35 -2.41 -10.18 -6.09
N VAL A 36 -3.72 -10.08 -5.88
CA VAL A 36 -4.38 -8.79 -5.66
C VAL A 36 -3.92 -8.18 -4.33
N GLY A 37 -3.79 -8.98 -3.28
CA GLY A 37 -3.19 -8.52 -2.01
C GLY A 37 -1.80 -7.92 -2.22
N LEU A 38 -0.92 -8.60 -2.95
CA LEU A 38 0.42 -8.12 -3.29
C LEU A 38 0.40 -6.78 -4.04
N ILE A 39 -0.50 -6.61 -5.01
CA ILE A 39 -0.67 -5.35 -5.75
C ILE A 39 -1.02 -4.21 -4.80
N HIS A 40 -1.96 -4.43 -3.87
CA HIS A 40 -2.35 -3.41 -2.89
C HIS A 40 -1.20 -3.07 -1.94
N PHE A 41 -0.47 -4.06 -1.43
CA PHE A 41 0.70 -3.81 -0.60
C PHE A 41 1.78 -3.01 -1.33
N ARG A 42 2.05 -3.31 -2.61
CA ARG A 42 2.96 -2.50 -3.43
C ARG A 42 2.46 -1.06 -3.60
N HIS A 43 1.16 -0.86 -3.76
CA HIS A 43 0.56 0.47 -3.89
C HIS A 43 0.70 1.28 -2.59
N PHE A 44 0.30 0.72 -1.45
CA PHE A 44 0.41 1.42 -0.16
C PHE A 44 1.85 1.69 0.24
N ALA A 45 2.78 0.79 -0.08
CA ALA A 45 4.20 1.05 0.14
C ALA A 45 4.71 2.28 -0.63
N LYS A 46 4.19 2.54 -1.84
CA LYS A 46 4.53 3.75 -2.61
C LYS A 46 3.90 5.00 -2.01
N LEU A 47 2.66 4.91 -1.54
CA LEU A 47 1.99 6.04 -0.89
C LEU A 47 2.68 6.43 0.42
N ALA A 48 3.22 5.47 1.16
CA ALA A 48 3.97 5.74 2.39
C ALA A 48 5.27 6.55 2.18
N ASP A 49 5.84 6.51 0.97
CA ASP A 49 7.04 7.29 0.62
C ASP A 49 6.70 8.74 0.22
N ILE A 50 5.43 9.09 0.03
CA ILE A 50 4.99 10.45 -0.32
C ILE A 50 4.88 11.27 0.97
N ASP A 51 5.56 12.43 1.01
CA ASP A 51 5.36 13.38 2.10
C ASP A 51 3.93 13.94 2.04
N PRO A 52 3.09 13.70 3.05
CA PRO A 52 1.71 14.17 3.04
C PRO A 52 1.60 15.68 3.24
N LEU A 53 2.70 16.37 3.58
CA LEU A 53 2.77 17.82 3.78
C LEU A 53 3.20 18.52 2.49
N GLU A 54 2.24 19.12 1.80
CA GLU A 54 2.55 20.03 0.70
C GLU A 54 2.60 21.49 1.19
N PRO A 55 3.66 22.26 0.85
CA PRO A 55 3.68 23.68 1.14
C PRO A 55 2.66 24.41 0.27
N VAL A 56 1.85 25.29 0.87
CA VAL A 56 0.95 26.17 0.12
C VAL A 56 1.64 27.50 -0.24
N PRO A 57 1.13 28.25 -1.23
CA PRO A 57 1.67 29.56 -1.57
C PRO A 57 1.80 30.45 -0.33
N GLN A 58 3.01 30.98 -0.13
CA GLN A 58 3.35 31.73 1.07
C GLN A 58 2.65 33.09 1.07
N ILE A 59 1.86 33.33 2.11
CA ILE A 59 1.21 34.63 2.34
C ILE A 59 2.08 35.42 3.32
N THR A 60 2.56 36.59 2.88
CA THR A 60 3.47 37.44 3.66
C THR A 60 2.78 38.56 4.43
N PHE A 61 1.46 38.72 4.27
CA PHE A 61 0.66 39.77 4.91
C PHE A 61 -0.46 39.15 5.78
N PRO A 62 -0.69 39.62 7.02
CA PRO A 62 -0.02 40.71 7.73
C PRO A 62 1.32 40.32 8.38
N ALA A 63 1.64 39.03 8.45
CA ALA A 63 2.93 38.49 8.91
C ALA A 63 3.24 37.18 8.18
N MET A 64 4.53 36.83 8.09
CA MET A 64 4.99 35.60 7.45
C MET A 64 4.47 34.36 8.20
N SER A 65 3.75 33.50 7.49
CA SER A 65 3.28 32.21 7.98
C SER A 65 3.77 31.08 7.06
N TYR A 66 4.23 29.98 7.65
CA TYR A 66 4.50 28.73 6.95
C TYR A 66 3.24 27.87 7.08
N ASN A 67 2.56 27.67 5.96
CA ASN A 67 1.32 26.90 5.91
C ASN A 67 1.57 25.64 5.09
N PHE A 68 1.04 24.52 5.56
CA PHE A 68 1.10 23.23 4.89
C PHE A 68 -0.30 22.66 4.79
N VAL A 69 -0.59 21.94 3.72
CA VAL A 69 -1.81 21.14 3.60
C VAL A 69 -1.42 19.69 3.83
N LEU A 70 -2.10 19.05 4.78
CA LEU A 70 -2.07 17.60 4.92
C LEU A 70 -3.02 17.02 3.88
N ARG A 71 -2.48 16.36 2.84
CA ARG A 71 -3.31 15.56 1.93
C ARG A 71 -3.45 14.16 2.48
N GLU A 72 -4.66 13.62 2.39
CA GLU A 72 -4.86 12.19 2.61
C GLU A 72 -4.22 11.41 1.45
N PRO A 73 -3.42 10.36 1.74
CA PRO A 73 -2.78 9.52 0.73
C PRO A 73 -3.77 8.60 0.00
#